data_AF-A0A914L422-F1
#
_entry.id   AF-A0A914L422-F1
#
_cell.length_a   1.000
_cell.length_b   1.000
_cell.length_c   1.000
_cell.angle_alpha   90.00
_cell.angle_beta   90.00
_cell.angle_gamma   90.00
#
_symmetry.space_group_name_H-M   'P 1'
#
loop_
_entity.id
_entity.type
_entity.pdbx_description
1 polymer ?
#
loop_
_entity_poly.entity_id
_entity_poly.type
_entity_poly.pdbx_seq_one_letter_code
_entity_poly.pdbx_strand_id
1 'polypeptide(L)'
;MTDWTHTDAKPLLLTSHPELPNVEWELVVHKPVQCSNIEIWLRQIGPTYDYVNTRYHIYAKKGDHRIDIARSKNELETPGKLGFTKIPLLSIVETSSSMCNRGPNVGLLDLSCDIETDCYNPTKDLKNKYSNMLENATFSDCVIKVRARLIKTLIF
;
A
#
# COMPACT_ATOMS: atom_id res chain seq x y z
N MET A 1 6.13 -36.91 -14.48
CA MET A 1 5.93 -36.30 -13.16
C MET A 1 6.77 -35.04 -13.15
N THR A 2 6.23 -33.97 -13.75
CA THR A 2 6.94 -32.72 -13.98
C THR A 2 6.60 -31.78 -12.83
N ASP A 3 7.63 -31.46 -12.08
CA ASP A 3 7.66 -30.50 -10.99
C ASP A 3 7.42 -29.10 -11.58
N TRP A 4 6.27 -28.50 -11.27
CA TRP A 4 5.93 -27.11 -11.60
C TRP A 4 6.07 -26.26 -10.34
N THR A 5 7.26 -26.24 -9.75
CA THR A 5 7.62 -25.27 -8.73
C THR A 5 8.19 -24.02 -9.42
N HIS A 6 7.74 -22.85 -8.98
CA HIS A 6 8.05 -21.51 -9.49
C HIS A 6 7.37 -21.05 -10.78
N THR A 7 6.08 -20.70 -10.70
CA THR A 7 5.62 -19.48 -11.37
C THR A 7 5.99 -18.28 -10.50
N ASP A 8 7.24 -17.83 -10.61
CA ASP A 8 7.64 -16.50 -10.18
C ASP A 8 6.99 -15.49 -11.14
N ALA A 9 5.73 -15.16 -10.89
CA ALA A 9 5.16 -13.95 -11.44
C ALA A 9 5.98 -12.80 -10.84
N LYS A 10 6.92 -12.27 -11.62
CA LYS A 10 7.77 -11.17 -11.19
C LYS A 10 6.84 -10.02 -10.78
N PRO A 11 6.89 -9.57 -9.52
CA PRO A 11 6.03 -8.49 -9.08
C PRO A 11 6.24 -7.23 -9.92
N LEU A 12 5.16 -6.49 -10.17
CA LEU A 12 5.22 -5.23 -10.89
C LEU A 12 5.53 -4.11 -9.91
N LEU A 13 6.74 -3.55 -10.01
CA LEU A 13 7.11 -2.31 -9.32
C LEU A 13 6.30 -1.17 -9.94
N LEU A 14 5.51 -0.48 -9.12
CA LEU A 14 4.58 0.52 -9.63
C LEU A 14 5.20 1.91 -9.66
N THR A 15 5.77 2.40 -8.57
CA THR A 15 6.31 3.76 -8.46
C THR A 15 7.31 3.92 -7.31
N SER A 16 8.17 4.94 -7.40
CA SER A 16 8.92 5.54 -6.28
C SER A 16 8.53 7.02 -6.17
N HIS A 17 8.40 7.54 -4.94
CA HIS A 17 7.97 8.92 -4.70
C HIS A 17 9.18 9.83 -4.39
N PRO A 18 9.30 11.04 -4.97
CA PRO A 18 10.49 11.90 -4.78
C PRO A 18 10.76 12.27 -3.31
N GLU A 19 9.69 12.44 -2.52
CA GLU A 19 9.76 12.77 -1.09
C GLU A 19 10.00 11.54 -0.21
N LEU A 20 9.83 10.33 -0.77
CA LEU A 20 10.00 9.06 -0.09
C LEU A 20 10.86 8.12 -0.97
N PRO A 21 12.12 8.48 -1.25
CA PRO A 21 12.96 7.78 -2.23
C PRO A 21 13.28 6.33 -1.86
N ASN A 22 13.05 5.96 -0.60
CA ASN A 22 13.26 4.61 -0.07
C ASN A 22 11.96 3.81 0.07
N VAL A 23 10.83 4.37 -0.35
CA VAL A 23 9.52 3.70 -0.33
C VAL A 23 9.07 3.43 -1.75
N GLU A 24 8.75 2.17 -2.01
CA GLU A 24 8.25 1.66 -3.27
C GLU A 24 6.96 0.87 -3.04
N TRP A 25 6.17 0.68 -4.08
CA TRP A 25 4.98 -0.16 -4.03
C TRP A 25 5.02 -1.25 -5.09
N GLU A 26 4.52 -2.41 -4.69
CA GLU A 26 4.52 -3.63 -5.47
C GLU A 26 3.10 -4.19 -5.55
N LEU A 27 2.59 -4.41 -6.77
CA LEU A 27 1.36 -5.15 -6.95
C LEU A 27 1.68 -6.65 -6.95
N VAL A 28 1.14 -7.36 -5.95
CA VAL A 28 1.36 -8.78 -5.76
C VAL A 28 0.16 -9.56 -6.26
N VAL A 29 0.44 -10.59 -7.05
CA VAL A 29 -0.54 -11.49 -7.62
C VAL A 29 -0.13 -12.92 -7.26
N HIS A 30 -0.97 -13.60 -6.51
CA HIS A 30 -0.73 -14.97 -6.07
C HIS A 30 -1.87 -15.88 -6.51
N LYS A 31 -1.53 -16.95 -7.25
CA LYS A 31 -2.49 -17.96 -7.72
C LYS A 31 -2.23 -19.28 -6.99
N PRO A 32 -3.08 -19.67 -6.02
CA PRO A 32 -2.96 -20.98 -5.38
C PRO A 32 -3.21 -22.11 -6.38
N VAL A 33 -2.41 -23.18 -6.30
CA VAL A 33 -2.38 -24.30 -7.27
C VAL A 33 -3.75 -24.96 -7.50
N GLN A 34 -4.62 -24.96 -6.49
CA GLN A 34 -5.93 -25.63 -6.53
C GLN A 34 -7.12 -24.67 -6.37
N CYS A 35 -6.92 -23.37 -6.55
CA CYS A 35 -7.99 -22.39 -6.39
C CYS A 35 -8.36 -21.73 -7.73
N SER A 36 -9.66 -21.61 -8.00
CA SER A 36 -10.20 -20.79 -9.10
C SER A 36 -10.07 -19.30 -8.83
N ASN A 37 -9.82 -18.92 -7.58
CA ASN A 37 -9.60 -17.54 -7.17
C ASN A 37 -8.11 -17.20 -7.21
N ILE A 38 -7.84 -15.96 -7.57
CA ILE A 38 -6.54 -15.32 -7.46
C ILE A 38 -6.55 -14.35 -6.28
N GLU A 39 -5.41 -14.24 -5.62
CA GLU A 39 -5.17 -13.31 -4.53
C GLU A 39 -4.39 -12.11 -5.07
N ILE A 40 -4.89 -10.90 -4.83
CA ILE A 40 -4.27 -9.65 -5.30
C ILE A 40 -4.19 -8.68 -4.13
N TRP A 41 -3.05 -8.03 -3.95
CA TRP A 41 -2.86 -6.97 -2.96
C TRP A 41 -1.70 -6.06 -3.37
N LEU A 42 -1.70 -4.85 -2.80
CA LEU A 42 -0.58 -3.92 -2.87
C LEU A 42 0.31 -4.10 -1.65
N ARG A 43 1.63 -4.08 -1.85
CA ARG A 43 2.64 -4.20 -0.80
C ARG A 43 3.56 -3.00 -0.86
N GLN A 44 3.74 -2.32 0.28
CA GLN A 44 4.79 -1.32 0.44
C GLN A 44 6.14 -2.04 0.67
N ILE A 45 7.17 -1.60 -0.05
CA ILE A 45 8.57 -2.03 0.09
C ILE A 45 9.37 -0.82 0.59
N GLY A 46 10.22 -1.02 1.59
CA GLY A 46 11.03 0.06 2.17
C GLY A 46 11.34 -0.16 3.66
N PRO A 47 11.95 0.83 4.32
CA PRO A 47 12.24 0.79 5.75
C PRO A 47 10.97 0.55 6.56
N THR A 48 11.02 -0.40 7.50
CA THR A 48 9.88 -0.81 8.34
C THR A 48 9.32 0.29 9.25
N TYR A 49 10.02 1.41 9.40
CA TYR A 49 9.65 2.50 10.31
C TYR A 49 8.90 3.63 9.59
N ASP A 50 8.87 3.62 8.26
CA ASP A 50 8.27 4.67 7.43
C ASP A 50 7.02 4.14 6.74
N TYR A 51 6.03 3.70 7.52
CA TYR A 51 4.73 3.34 6.96
C TYR A 51 4.03 4.59 6.43
N VAL A 52 3.78 4.59 5.12
CA VAL A 52 3.20 5.73 4.43
C VAL A 52 1.70 5.52 4.36
N ASN A 53 0.95 6.55 4.76
CA ASN A 53 -0.49 6.55 4.57
C ASN A 53 -0.78 6.53 3.06
N THR A 54 -1.15 5.35 2.55
CA THR A 54 -1.27 5.06 1.13
C THR A 54 -2.74 4.93 0.77
N ARG A 55 -3.24 5.83 -0.07
CA ARG A 55 -4.49 5.63 -0.79
C ARG A 55 -4.21 4.88 -2.08
N TYR A 56 -5.08 3.92 -2.40
CA TYR A 56 -4.87 3.07 -3.56
C TYR A 56 -6.20 2.65 -4.19
N HIS A 57 -6.15 2.32 -5.49
CA HIS A 57 -7.24 1.69 -6.22
C HIS A 57 -6.67 0.62 -7.14
N ILE A 58 -6.92 -0.65 -6.83
CA ILE A 58 -6.54 -1.81 -7.64
C ILE A 58 -7.73 -2.19 -8.53
N TYR A 59 -7.49 -2.36 -9.82
CA TYR A 59 -8.51 -2.73 -10.79
C TYR A 59 -7.93 -3.55 -11.93
N ALA A 60 -8.79 -4.33 -12.59
CA ALA A 60 -8.47 -5.02 -13.83
C ALA A 60 -9.16 -4.34 -15.03
N LYS A 61 -8.57 -4.49 -16.21
CA LYS A 61 -9.24 -4.19 -17.48
C LYS A 61 -9.60 -5.49 -18.20
N LYS A 62 -10.82 -5.55 -18.73
CA LYS A 62 -11.35 -6.68 -19.49
C LYS A 62 -12.14 -6.15 -20.68
N GLY A 63 -11.54 -6.17 -21.87
CA GLY A 63 -11.98 -5.34 -22.99
C GLY A 63 -12.07 -3.87 -22.56
N ASP A 64 -13.21 -3.23 -22.85
CA ASP A 64 -13.46 -1.83 -22.48
C ASP A 64 -13.95 -1.63 -21.03
N HIS A 65 -14.10 -2.71 -20.27
CA HIS A 65 -14.64 -2.65 -18.91
C HIS A 65 -13.52 -2.59 -17.85
N ARG A 66 -13.67 -1.68 -16.89
CA ARG A 66 -12.89 -1.64 -15.65
C ARG A 66 -13.61 -2.46 -14.58
N ILE A 67 -12.89 -3.37 -13.93
CA ILE A 67 -13.39 -4.16 -12.82
C ILE A 67 -12.64 -3.75 -11.55
N ASP A 68 -13.35 -3.15 -10.62
CA ASP A 68 -12.79 -2.75 -9.33
C ASP A 68 -12.48 -3.99 -8.47
N ILE A 69 -11.24 -4.08 -7.98
CA ILE A 69 -10.77 -5.18 -7.14
C ILE A 69 -10.71 -4.73 -5.69
N ALA A 70 -10.00 -3.63 -5.43
CA ALA A 70 -9.84 -3.08 -4.08
C ALA A 70 -9.63 -1.56 -4.12
N ARG A 71 -10.04 -0.88 -3.06
CA ARG A 71 -9.82 0.56 -2.88
C ARG A 71 -9.59 0.86 -1.39
N SER A 72 -8.68 1.77 -1.09
CA SER A 72 -8.43 2.25 0.26
C SER A 72 -9.71 2.79 0.90
N LYS A 73 -10.06 2.31 2.09
CA LYS A 73 -11.25 2.74 2.85
C LYS A 73 -10.96 3.82 3.90
N ASN A 74 -9.73 4.34 3.94
CA ASN A 74 -9.19 5.13 5.06
C ASN A 74 -9.20 4.36 6.39
N GLU A 75 -9.12 3.03 6.33
CA GLU A 75 -8.96 2.16 7.49
C GLU A 75 -7.47 1.78 7.64
N LEU A 76 -7.05 1.43 8.86
CA LEU A 76 -5.69 0.97 9.11
C LEU A 76 -5.51 -0.44 8.51
N GLU A 77 -4.68 -0.53 7.49
CA GLU A 77 -4.32 -1.78 6.83
C GLU A 77 -2.85 -2.13 7.07
N THR A 78 -2.50 -3.41 7.00
CA THR A 78 -1.10 -3.81 7.14
C THR A 78 -0.32 -3.44 5.85
N PRO A 79 0.81 -2.72 5.95
CA PRO A 79 1.57 -2.25 4.78
C PRO A 79 2.07 -3.37 3.85
N GLY A 80 2.20 -4.59 4.37
CA GLY A 80 2.57 -5.76 3.59
C GLY A 80 1.43 -6.37 2.75
N LYS A 81 0.17 -5.95 2.97
CA LYS A 81 -1.01 -6.58 2.37
C LYS A 81 -2.21 -5.65 2.21
N LEU A 82 -1.99 -4.46 1.65
CA LEU A 82 -3.01 -3.46 1.39
C LEU A 82 -3.99 -3.94 0.30
N GLY A 83 -5.30 -3.82 0.55
CA GLY A 83 -6.33 -4.13 -0.43
C GLY A 83 -6.46 -5.61 -0.76
N PHE A 84 -6.05 -6.48 0.17
CA PHE A 84 -6.09 -7.92 -0.05
C PHE A 84 -7.47 -8.40 -0.48
N THR A 85 -7.52 -8.96 -1.69
CA THR A 85 -8.76 -9.42 -2.30
C THR A 85 -8.57 -10.80 -2.91
N LYS A 86 -9.55 -11.68 -2.65
CA LYS A 86 -9.71 -12.97 -3.33
C LYS A 86 -10.80 -12.83 -4.37
N ILE A 87 -10.48 -13.00 -5.64
CA ILE A 87 -11.42 -12.80 -6.74
C ILE A 87 -11.34 -13.97 -7.74
N PRO A 88 -12.48 -14.46 -8.29
CA PRO A 88 -12.45 -15.51 -9.32
C PRO A 88 -11.65 -15.07 -10.53
N LEU A 89 -10.66 -15.86 -10.96
CA LEU A 89 -9.77 -15.50 -12.07
C LEU A 89 -10.54 -15.18 -13.36
N LEU A 90 -11.57 -15.98 -13.66
CA LEU A 90 -12.42 -15.80 -14.84
C LEU A 90 -13.20 -14.49 -14.85
N SER A 91 -13.41 -13.87 -13.69
CA SER A 91 -14.12 -12.58 -13.63
C SER A 91 -13.27 -11.46 -14.23
N ILE A 92 -11.94 -11.50 -14.07
CA ILE A 92 -11.01 -10.42 -14.45
C ILE A 92 -10.11 -10.75 -15.64
N VAL A 93 -10.07 -12.00 -16.10
CA VAL A 93 -9.30 -12.39 -17.29
C VAL A 93 -10.14 -12.21 -18.56
N GLU A 94 -9.52 -11.63 -19.58
CA GLU A 94 -10.03 -11.62 -20.93
C GLU A 94 -9.60 -12.90 -21.66
N THR A 95 -10.57 -13.63 -22.21
CA THR A 95 -10.32 -14.85 -22.97
C THR A 95 -10.74 -14.63 -24.41
N SER A 96 -9.80 -14.68 -25.35
CA SER A 96 -10.14 -14.67 -26.77
C SER A 96 -10.80 -16.00 -27.14
N SER A 97 -12.11 -16.01 -27.36
CA SER A 97 -12.85 -17.18 -27.85
C SER A 97 -12.63 -17.35 -29.36
N SER A 98 -11.39 -17.63 -29.77
CA SER A 98 -11.17 -18.18 -31.11
C SER A 98 -11.70 -19.61 -31.13
N MET A 99 -12.94 -19.80 -31.61
CA MET A 99 -13.56 -21.12 -31.81
C MET A 99 -12.86 -21.99 -32.86
N CYS A 100 -11.70 -21.58 -33.36
CA CYS A 100 -10.93 -22.32 -34.34
C CYS A 100 -9.53 -22.59 -33.77
N ASN A 101 -9.26 -23.88 -33.51
CA ASN A 101 -7.95 -24.51 -33.27
C ASN A 101 -7.55 -24.75 -31.80
N ARG A 102 -7.16 -26.01 -31.55
CA ARG A 102 -6.71 -26.63 -30.28
C ARG A 102 -5.39 -26.03 -29.75
N GLY A 103 -5.34 -24.72 -29.54
CA GLY A 103 -4.27 -24.05 -28.81
C GLY A 103 -4.61 -23.90 -27.33
N PRO A 104 -3.61 -23.74 -26.44
CA PRO A 104 -3.89 -23.34 -25.06
C PRO A 104 -4.63 -22.01 -25.07
N ASN A 105 -5.74 -21.91 -24.33
CA ASN A 105 -6.45 -20.66 -24.13
C ASN A 105 -5.51 -19.67 -23.43
N VAL A 106 -4.94 -18.73 -24.18
CA VAL A 106 -4.15 -17.64 -23.61
C VAL A 106 -5.14 -16.61 -23.09
N GLY A 107 -5.25 -16.53 -21.76
CA GLY A 107 -6.00 -15.46 -21.10
C GLY A 107 -5.09 -14.27 -20.83
N LEU A 108 -5.57 -13.05 -21.08
CA LEU A 108 -4.88 -11.82 -20.73
C LEU A 108 -5.42 -11.31 -19.39
N LEU A 109 -4.51 -11.03 -18.46
CA LEU A 109 -4.80 -10.35 -17.20
C LEU A 109 -4.13 -8.97 -17.24
N ASP A 110 -4.91 -7.93 -17.45
CA ASP A 110 -4.46 -6.55 -17.37
C ASP A 110 -4.84 -5.99 -16.00
N LEU A 111 -3.85 -5.77 -15.15
CA LEU A 111 -3.99 -5.21 -13.81
C LEU A 111 -3.35 -3.84 -13.75
N SER A 112 -4.03 -2.91 -13.09
CA SER A 112 -3.56 -1.55 -12.86
C SER A 112 -3.81 -1.16 -11.42
N CYS A 113 -2.96 -0.26 -10.91
CA CYS A 113 -3.11 0.28 -9.56
C CYS A 113 -2.79 1.77 -9.58
N ASP A 114 -3.76 2.58 -9.17
CA ASP A 114 -3.56 4.00 -8.92
C ASP A 114 -3.13 4.15 -7.44
N ILE A 115 -2.07 4.92 -7.18
CA ILE A 115 -1.50 5.13 -5.84
C ILE A 115 -1.41 6.63 -5.57
N GLU A 116 -1.90 7.05 -4.41
CA GLU A 116 -1.72 8.39 -3.87
C GLU A 116 -1.14 8.25 -2.46
N THR A 117 -0.08 8.99 -2.17
CA THR A 117 0.62 8.92 -0.90
C THR A 117 0.47 10.22 -0.16
N ASP A 118 -0.01 10.15 1.07
CA ASP A 118 0.03 11.31 1.95
C ASP A 118 1.44 11.41 2.54
N CYS A 119 2.18 12.41 2.10
CA CYS A 119 3.50 12.74 2.63
C CYS A 119 3.42 13.54 3.93
N TYR A 120 2.21 13.66 4.52
CA TYR A 120 2.03 14.20 5.85
C TYR A 120 2.97 13.47 6.81
N ASN A 121 3.90 14.22 7.40
CA ASN A 121 4.84 13.72 8.38
C ASN A 121 4.26 14.04 9.77
N PRO A 122 3.39 13.17 10.32
CA PRO A 122 2.75 13.44 11.61
C PRO A 122 3.78 13.65 12.71
N THR A 123 4.97 13.06 12.60
CA THR A 123 6.08 13.23 13.55
C THR A 123 6.68 14.62 13.49
N LYS A 124 6.85 15.20 12.29
CA LYS A 124 7.32 16.57 12.10
C LYS A 124 6.30 17.57 12.61
N ASP A 125 5.02 17.33 12.34
CA ASP A 125 3.96 18.24 12.79
C ASP A 125 3.66 18.11 14.28
N LEU A 126 3.71 16.90 14.85
CA LEU A 126 3.68 16.69 16.29
C LEU A 126 4.89 17.36 16.95
N LYS A 127 6.10 17.15 16.42
CA LYS A 127 7.31 17.79 16.96
C LYS A 127 7.21 19.30 16.90
N ASN A 128 6.80 19.86 15.77
CA ASN A 128 6.59 21.30 15.62
C ASN A 128 5.51 21.81 16.58
N LYS A 129 4.40 21.07 16.75
CA LYS A 129 3.33 21.43 17.67
C LYS A 129 3.78 21.41 19.13
N TYR A 130 4.48 20.36 19.56
CA TYR A 130 5.03 20.26 20.92
C TYR A 130 6.15 21.28 21.17
N SER A 131 7.04 21.51 20.20
CA SER A 131 8.04 22.57 20.26
C SER A 131 7.39 23.94 20.42
N ASN A 132 6.37 24.25 19.61
CA ASN A 132 5.62 25.50 19.73
C ASN A 132 4.89 25.63 21.07
N MET A 133 4.36 24.55 21.64
CA MET A 133 3.73 24.57 22.97
C MET A 133 4.76 24.83 24.08
N LEU A 134 5.95 24.25 23.97
CA LEU A 134 7.04 24.46 24.92
C LEU A 134 7.60 25.89 24.83
N GLU A 135 7.84 26.40 23.63
CA GLU A 135 8.37 27.74 23.39
C GLU A 135 7.38 28.84 23.82
N ASN A 136 6.09 28.66 23.54
CA ASN A 136 5.05 29.63 23.88
C ASN A 136 4.49 29.49 25.31
N ALA A 137 4.95 28.49 26.08
CA ALA A 137 4.53 28.21 27.46
C ALA A 137 3.00 28.16 27.66
N THR A 138 2.25 27.72 26.64
CA THR A 138 0.78 27.84 26.60
C THR A 138 0.04 26.92 27.57
N PHE A 139 0.74 25.95 28.19
CA PHE A 139 0.17 24.97 29.12
C PHE A 139 1.15 24.55 30.23
N SER A 140 1.95 25.46 30.81
CA SER A 140 2.85 25.03 31.90
C SER A 140 2.11 24.86 33.23
N ASP A 141 1.97 23.63 33.71
CA ASP A 141 1.50 23.30 35.06
C ASP A 141 2.65 23.10 36.06
N CYS A 142 3.89 22.96 35.57
CA CYS A 142 5.09 22.79 36.37
C CYS A 142 6.14 23.86 36.08
N VAL A 143 6.91 24.22 37.11
CA VAL A 143 8.10 25.07 37.02
C VAL A 143 9.29 24.32 37.58
N ILE A 144 10.26 24.00 36.72
CA ILE A 144 11.54 23.43 37.12
C ILE A 144 12.54 24.57 37.33
N LYS A 145 13.06 24.71 38.55
CA LYS A 145 14.11 25.68 38.85
C LYS A 145 15.49 25.02 38.69
N VAL A 146 16.27 25.51 37.74
CA VAL A 146 17.67 25.09 37.53
C VAL A 146 18.58 26.29 37.79
N ARG A 147 19.24 26.30 38.96
CA ARG A 147 20.02 27.45 39.46
C ARG A 147 19.15 28.73 39.53
N ALA A 148 19.56 29.80 38.85
CA ALA A 148 18.83 31.06 38.76
C ALA A 148 17.80 31.10 37.61
N ARG A 149 17.64 30.03 36.82
CA ARG A 149 16.69 29.96 35.72
C ARG A 149 15.44 29.17 36.12
N LEU A 150 14.29 29.64 35.64
CA LEU A 150 13.00 28.98 35.77
C LEU A 150 12.59 28.45 34.40
N ILE A 151 12.31 27.15 34.31
CA ILE A 151 11.83 26.48 33.10
C ILE A 151 10.39 26.07 33.36
N LYS A 152 9.47 26.57 32.54
CA LYS A 152 8.06 26.20 32.56
C LYS A 152 7.87 24.96 31.68
N THR A 153 7.27 23.90 32.22
CA THR A 153 7.08 22.62 31.50
C THR A 153 5.77 21.94 31.91
N LEU A 154 5.42 20.89 31.18
CA LEU A 154 4.38 19.92 31.49
C LEU A 154 4.99 18.67 32.17
N ILE A 155 4.33 18.11 33.19
CA ILE A 155 4.61 16.76 33.72
C ILE A 155 3.46 15.84 33.29
N PHE A 156 3.78 14.73 32.63
CA PHE A 156 2.84 13.64 32.32
C PHE A 156 2.94 12.52 33.35
#